data_AF-A0A855FMG2-F1
#
_entry.id   AF-A0A855FMG2-F1
#
_cell.length_a   1.000
_cell.length_b   1.000
_cell.length_c   1.000
_cell.angle_alpha   90.00
_cell.angle_beta   90.00
_cell.angle_gamma   90.00
#
_symmetry.space_group_name_H-M   'P 1'
#
loop_
_entity.id
_entity.type
_entity.pdbx_description
1 polymer ?
#
loop_
_entity_poly.entity_id
_entity_poly.type
_entity_poly.pdbx_seq_one_letter_code
_entity_poly.pdbx_strand_id
1 'polypeptide(L)'
;MKQQRLKMAFMLYTDKKMRNPANTRLTFNGVGNLDVVLYFGSSQSDEVLSPETDAQIILKPVNLIKKWQPNKYYDYGNIIEPSNPNGYIYQCITPGRTGSKEPRWWVDYISGVSGSAWFKVLGEAFRHTDIKISLTQAGLDSAVGGEGIELGDQLQGGRAIPIYMRVVNKSYSLRNDFTDACRGLATNSTITTTTNVYAD
;
A
#
# COMPACT_ATOMS: atom_id res chain seq x y z
N MET A 1 35.14 11.34 -9.88
CA MET A 1 33.90 11.76 -9.18
C MET A 1 33.18 10.52 -8.71
N LYS A 2 33.11 10.26 -7.39
CA LYS A 2 32.34 9.13 -6.86
C LYS A 2 30.86 9.45 -7.05
N GLN A 3 30.20 8.73 -7.95
CA GLN A 3 28.75 8.82 -8.13
C GLN A 3 28.12 8.38 -6.80
N GLN A 4 27.50 9.32 -6.10
CA GLN A 4 26.74 9.04 -4.89
C GLN A 4 25.56 8.16 -5.32
N ARG A 5 25.72 6.84 -5.17
CA ARG A 5 24.64 5.89 -5.47
C ARG A 5 23.48 6.22 -4.54
N LEU A 6 22.29 6.43 -5.11
CA LEU A 6 21.07 6.50 -4.32
C LEU A 6 20.91 5.16 -3.59
N LYS A 7 20.94 5.20 -2.26
CA LYS A 7 20.55 4.08 -1.39
C LYS A 7 19.11 3.74 -1.73
N MET A 8 18.88 2.58 -2.33
CA MET A 8 17.54 2.13 -2.73
C MET A 8 17.04 1.20 -1.64
N ALA A 9 16.14 1.69 -0.79
CA ALA A 9 15.52 0.86 0.25
C ALA A 9 14.86 -0.39 -0.37
N PHE A 10 14.85 -1.50 0.37
CA PHE A 10 14.08 -2.68 -0.02
C PHE A 10 12.64 -2.29 -0.32
N MET A 11 12.16 -2.64 -1.51
CA MET A 11 10.84 -2.25 -2.01
C MET A 11 10.27 -3.29 -2.96
N LEU A 12 9.05 -3.05 -3.46
CA LEU A 12 8.38 -3.90 -4.44
C LEU A 12 8.67 -3.44 -5.87
N TYR A 13 8.85 -4.41 -6.76
CA TYR A 13 9.08 -4.22 -8.18
C TYR A 13 8.11 -5.06 -9.02
N THR A 14 7.82 -4.61 -10.25
CA THR A 14 7.03 -5.40 -11.21
C THR A 14 7.87 -6.40 -12.01
N ASP A 15 9.19 -6.36 -11.86
CA ASP A 15 10.11 -7.23 -12.58
C ASP A 15 11.16 -7.85 -11.65
N LYS A 16 11.55 -9.09 -11.96
CA LYS A 16 12.53 -9.87 -11.19
C LYS A 16 13.92 -9.21 -11.13
N LYS A 17 14.25 -8.32 -12.06
CA LYS A 17 15.54 -7.62 -12.10
C LYS A 17 15.53 -6.34 -11.23
N MET A 18 14.41 -6.03 -10.58
CA MET A 18 14.25 -4.90 -9.66
C MET A 18 14.58 -3.55 -10.31
N ARG A 19 14.08 -3.33 -11.52
CA ARG A 19 14.32 -2.09 -12.30
C ARG A 19 13.12 -1.14 -12.28
N ASN A 20 11.91 -1.68 -12.18
CA ASN A 20 10.66 -0.95 -12.25
C ASN A 20 9.94 -1.05 -10.90
N PRO A 21 10.01 -0.02 -10.04
CA PRO A 21 9.25 0.01 -8.80
C PRO A 21 7.76 -0.21 -9.06
N ALA A 22 7.10 -0.97 -8.18
CA ALA A 22 5.71 -1.29 -8.33
C ALA A 22 4.81 -0.05 -8.12
N ASN A 23 3.97 0.23 -9.12
CA ASN A 23 2.89 1.19 -9.04
C ASN A 23 1.62 0.54 -9.63
N THR A 24 0.98 -0.32 -8.85
CA THR A 24 -0.17 -1.10 -9.32
C THR A 24 -1.46 -0.36 -8.97
N ARG A 25 -2.10 0.24 -9.97
CA ARG A 25 -3.46 0.78 -9.85
C ARG A 25 -4.47 -0.33 -10.08
N LEU A 26 -5.51 -0.38 -9.25
CA LEU A 26 -6.56 -1.37 -9.34
C LEU A 26 -7.91 -0.71 -9.53
N THR A 27 -8.53 -1.09 -10.64
CA THR A 27 -9.89 -0.71 -10.99
C THR A 27 -10.68 -1.99 -11.21
N PHE A 28 -11.67 -2.23 -10.36
CA PHE A 28 -12.57 -3.37 -10.50
C PHE A 28 -13.99 -2.88 -10.72
N ASN A 29 -14.62 -3.35 -11.77
CA ASN A 29 -16.05 -3.21 -11.99
C ASN A 29 -16.66 -4.61 -11.87
N GLY A 30 -17.37 -4.89 -10.77
CA GLY A 30 -17.90 -6.23 -10.49
C GLY A 30 -17.02 -7.09 -9.58
N VAL A 31 -17.50 -8.31 -9.31
CA VAL A 31 -16.82 -9.30 -8.48
C VAL A 31 -15.70 -10.03 -9.23
N GLY A 32 -14.61 -10.36 -8.55
CA GLY A 32 -13.53 -11.13 -9.17
C GLY A 32 -12.21 -11.07 -8.41
N ASN A 33 -11.22 -11.78 -8.95
CA ASN A 33 -9.85 -11.81 -8.45
C ASN A 33 -8.92 -11.14 -9.45
N LEU A 34 -7.95 -10.37 -8.96
CA LEU A 34 -6.75 -10.05 -9.72
C LEU A 34 -5.55 -10.67 -9.01
N ASP A 35 -4.85 -11.53 -9.72
CA ASP A 35 -3.59 -12.11 -9.29
C ASP A 35 -2.44 -11.38 -9.96
N VAL A 36 -1.46 -10.95 -9.17
CA VAL A 36 -0.23 -10.32 -9.65
C VAL A 36 0.97 -10.93 -8.92
N VAL A 37 2.13 -10.88 -9.57
CA VAL A 37 3.41 -11.21 -8.94
C VAL A 37 4.22 -9.94 -8.84
N LEU A 38 4.58 -9.57 -7.62
CA LEU A 38 5.53 -8.51 -7.32
C LEU A 38 6.84 -9.13 -6.85
N TYR A 39 7.91 -8.36 -6.89
CA TYR A 39 9.24 -8.80 -6.47
C TYR A 39 9.74 -7.90 -5.35
N PHE A 40 9.87 -8.43 -4.15
CA PHE A 40 10.42 -7.70 -3.00
C PHE A 40 11.94 -7.87 -2.94
N GLY A 41 12.67 -6.78 -2.74
CA GLY A 41 14.13 -6.83 -2.61
C GLY A 41 14.78 -5.45 -2.78
N SER A 42 16.10 -5.45 -2.88
CA SER A 42 16.91 -4.31 -3.33
C SER A 42 17.77 -4.74 -4.51
N SER A 43 17.97 -3.85 -5.48
CA SER A 43 18.92 -4.08 -6.58
C SER A 43 20.39 -3.95 -6.16
N GLN A 44 20.66 -3.43 -4.96
CA GLN A 44 22.01 -3.26 -4.41
C GLN A 44 22.45 -4.54 -3.71
N SER A 45 23.48 -5.21 -4.23
CA SER A 45 23.95 -6.49 -3.69
C SER A 45 24.69 -6.39 -2.36
N ASP A 46 25.10 -5.19 -1.96
CA ASP A 46 25.81 -4.86 -0.72
C ASP A 46 24.90 -4.49 0.45
N GLU A 47 23.59 -4.40 0.21
CA GLU A 47 22.59 -4.14 1.24
C GLU A 47 22.07 -5.42 1.90
N VAL A 48 21.83 -5.36 3.21
CA VAL A 48 21.19 -6.43 3.99
C VAL A 48 20.03 -5.83 4.76
N LEU A 49 18.84 -6.42 4.63
CA LEU A 49 17.68 -6.11 5.45
C LEU A 49 17.61 -7.08 6.63
N SER A 50 17.34 -6.57 7.81
CA SER A 50 17.12 -7.37 9.03
C SER A 50 15.96 -6.77 9.85
N PRO A 51 15.22 -7.56 10.62
CA PRO A 51 14.23 -7.04 11.55
C PRO A 51 14.94 -6.25 12.66
N GLU A 52 14.33 -5.17 13.15
CA GLU A 52 14.91 -4.40 14.26
C GLU A 52 14.75 -5.12 15.60
N THR A 53 13.59 -5.74 15.81
CA THR A 53 13.21 -6.35 17.10
C THR A 53 12.55 -7.71 16.95
N ASP A 54 11.85 -7.95 15.84
CA ASP A 54 11.18 -9.23 15.57
C ASP A 54 12.18 -10.33 15.15
N ALA A 55 11.76 -11.60 15.26
CA ALA A 55 12.58 -12.74 14.82
C ALA A 55 12.63 -12.90 13.29
N GLN A 56 11.64 -12.36 12.58
CA GLN A 56 11.48 -12.50 11.13
C GLN A 56 11.09 -11.16 10.52
N ILE A 57 11.48 -10.95 9.26
CA ILE A 57 10.93 -9.89 8.42
C ILE A 57 9.55 -10.36 7.96
N ILE A 58 8.53 -9.61 8.34
CA ILE A 58 7.13 -9.91 8.02
C ILE A 58 6.65 -8.87 7.03
N LEU A 59 6.24 -9.29 5.84
CA LEU A 59 5.56 -8.45 4.87
C LEU A 59 4.06 -8.65 5.00
N LYS A 60 3.27 -7.59 5.14
CA LYS A 60 1.81 -7.71 5.26
C LYS A 60 1.04 -6.61 4.51
N PRO A 61 -0.20 -6.89 4.09
CA PRO A 61 -1.12 -5.86 3.62
C PRO A 61 -1.42 -4.82 4.71
N VAL A 62 -1.40 -3.53 4.36
CA VAL A 62 -1.69 -2.44 5.29
C VAL A 62 -2.70 -1.44 4.73
N ASN A 63 -3.49 -0.84 5.62
CA ASN A 63 -4.38 0.27 5.29
C ASN A 63 -3.57 1.57 5.23
N LEU A 64 -3.45 2.16 4.03
CA LEU A 64 -2.76 3.44 3.83
C LEU A 64 -3.69 4.64 3.70
N ILE A 65 -5.02 4.41 3.64
CA ILE A 65 -6.00 5.49 3.51
C ILE A 65 -5.85 6.43 4.70
N LYS A 66 -5.70 7.72 4.39
CA LYS A 66 -5.66 8.75 5.43
C LYS A 66 -7.06 9.00 5.94
N LYS A 67 -7.21 9.04 7.26
CA LYS A 67 -8.47 9.45 7.88
C LYS A 67 -8.68 10.96 7.71
N TRP A 68 -9.95 11.35 7.66
CA TRP A 68 -10.37 12.74 7.84
C TRP A 68 -9.80 13.30 9.15
N GLN A 69 -9.43 14.57 9.14
CA GLN A 69 -8.94 15.28 10.32
C GLN A 69 -9.65 16.64 10.44
N PRO A 70 -9.97 17.10 11.66
CA PRO A 70 -10.58 18.40 11.87
C PRO A 70 -9.60 19.53 11.56
N ASN A 71 -10.13 20.65 11.04
CA ASN A 71 -9.35 21.86 10.74
C ASN A 71 -8.14 21.64 9.82
N LYS A 72 -8.12 20.56 9.02
CA LYS A 72 -7.02 20.21 8.13
C LYS A 72 -7.28 20.75 6.72
N TYR A 73 -6.25 21.31 6.11
CA TYR A 73 -6.30 21.69 4.70
C TYR A 73 -6.08 20.46 3.82
N TYR A 74 -6.92 20.31 2.81
CA TYR A 74 -6.84 19.25 1.80
C TYR A 74 -6.76 19.87 0.41
N ASP A 75 -5.82 19.37 -0.39
CA ASP A 75 -5.67 19.74 -1.79
C ASP A 75 -6.60 18.92 -2.70
N TYR A 76 -6.81 19.42 -3.91
CA TYR A 76 -7.53 18.68 -4.95
C TYR A 76 -6.89 17.30 -5.15
N GLY A 77 -7.73 16.27 -5.24
CA GLY A 77 -7.29 14.90 -5.44
C GLY A 77 -6.91 14.15 -4.17
N ASN A 78 -6.78 14.80 -3.00
CA ASN A 78 -6.56 14.10 -1.73
C ASN A 78 -7.69 13.10 -1.46
N ILE A 79 -7.34 11.84 -1.18
CA ILE A 79 -8.29 10.78 -0.83
C ILE A 79 -8.26 10.52 0.68
N ILE A 80 -9.44 10.41 1.27
CA ILE A 80 -9.63 10.10 2.69
C ILE A 80 -10.75 9.09 2.94
N GLU A 81 -10.75 8.53 4.14
CA GLU A 81 -11.93 7.90 4.75
C GLU A 81 -12.37 8.66 6.00
N PRO A 82 -13.59 8.45 6.50
CA PRO A 82 -14.03 8.98 7.80
C PRO A 82 -13.10 8.61 8.97
N SER A 83 -13.14 9.37 10.05
CA SER A 83 -12.39 9.05 11.28
C SER A 83 -12.78 7.68 11.84
N ASN A 84 -14.08 7.38 11.79
CA ASN A 84 -14.70 6.07 11.99
C ASN A 84 -15.10 5.50 10.63
N PRO A 85 -14.32 4.58 10.04
CA PRO A 85 -14.50 4.14 8.66
C PRO A 85 -15.91 3.62 8.40
N ASN A 86 -16.58 4.19 7.40
CA ASN A 86 -17.95 3.80 7.00
C ASN A 86 -17.98 2.81 5.82
N GLY A 87 -16.83 2.33 5.35
CA GLY A 87 -16.73 1.49 4.15
C GLY A 87 -16.32 2.22 2.87
N TYR A 88 -16.41 3.55 2.83
CA TYR A 88 -16.22 4.35 1.61
C TYR A 88 -15.01 5.28 1.69
N ILE A 89 -14.53 5.68 0.51
CA ILE A 89 -13.49 6.71 0.34
C ILE A 89 -14.02 7.93 -0.40
N TYR A 90 -13.40 9.06 -0.10
CA TYR A 90 -13.81 10.38 -0.53
C TYR A 90 -12.61 11.13 -1.10
N GLN A 91 -12.79 11.76 -2.26
CA GLN A 91 -11.78 12.59 -2.89
C GLN A 91 -12.14 14.06 -2.74
N CYS A 92 -11.17 14.88 -2.31
CA CYS A 92 -11.30 16.33 -2.34
C CYS A 92 -11.36 16.81 -3.79
N ILE A 93 -12.47 17.44 -4.18
CA ILE A 93 -12.71 17.99 -5.52
C ILE A 93 -12.66 19.53 -5.54
N THR A 94 -12.64 20.16 -4.37
CA THR A 94 -12.38 21.59 -4.22
C THR A 94 -11.50 21.79 -2.99
N PRO A 95 -10.25 22.28 -3.16
CA PRO A 95 -9.34 22.49 -2.04
C PRO A 95 -9.94 23.38 -0.96
N GLY A 96 -9.62 23.09 0.30
CA GLY A 96 -10.13 23.87 1.42
C GLY A 96 -9.74 23.31 2.77
N ARG A 97 -10.16 24.00 3.82
CA ARG A 97 -9.95 23.56 5.21
C ARG A 97 -11.22 22.90 5.73
N THR A 98 -11.08 21.71 6.32
CA THR A 98 -12.19 21.02 6.97
C THR A 98 -12.68 21.77 8.20
N GLY A 99 -13.95 21.55 8.57
CA GLY A 99 -14.49 22.12 9.80
C GLY A 99 -13.87 21.50 11.05
N SER A 100 -14.21 22.06 12.21
CA SER A 100 -13.79 21.53 13.52
C SER A 100 -14.52 20.24 13.93
N LYS A 101 -15.66 19.94 13.29
CA LYS A 101 -16.45 18.73 13.49
C LYS A 101 -16.54 17.95 12.19
N GLU A 102 -16.48 16.62 12.31
CA GLU A 102 -16.63 15.73 11.16
C GLU A 102 -18.05 15.83 10.59
N PRO A 103 -18.23 15.94 9.27
CA PRO A 103 -19.55 15.93 8.67
C PRO A 103 -20.20 14.55 8.78
N ARG A 104 -21.52 14.49 8.56
CA ARG A 104 -22.15 13.22 8.20
C ARG A 104 -21.74 12.87 6.78
N TRP A 105 -21.12 11.71 6.61
CA TRP A 105 -20.69 11.23 5.32
C TRP A 105 -21.87 10.78 4.46
N TRP A 106 -21.87 11.23 3.21
CA TRP A 106 -22.83 10.86 2.19
C TRP A 106 -22.32 9.66 1.39
N VAL A 107 -23.22 8.78 0.96
CA VAL A 107 -22.89 7.67 0.06
C VAL A 107 -23.72 7.71 -1.23
N ASP A 108 -24.93 8.27 -1.15
CA ASP A 108 -25.84 8.40 -2.30
C ASP A 108 -25.73 9.76 -3.03
N TYR A 109 -25.04 10.73 -2.42
CA TYR A 109 -24.80 12.04 -3.03
C TYR A 109 -23.45 12.07 -3.72
N ILE A 110 -23.39 12.71 -4.89
CA ILE A 110 -22.14 12.80 -5.67
C ILE A 110 -21.09 13.63 -4.93
N SER A 111 -21.48 14.65 -4.16
CA SER A 111 -20.56 15.48 -3.39
C SER A 111 -21.19 16.11 -2.15
N GLY A 112 -20.35 16.61 -1.25
CA GLY A 112 -20.73 17.32 -0.04
C GLY A 112 -19.56 18.09 0.57
N VAL A 113 -19.85 18.88 1.60
CA VAL A 113 -18.92 19.87 2.16
C VAL A 113 -18.48 19.51 3.57
N SER A 114 -17.20 19.76 3.85
CA SER A 114 -16.63 19.79 5.19
C SER A 114 -15.83 21.07 5.34
N GLY A 115 -16.33 22.05 6.09
CA GLY A 115 -15.72 23.38 6.17
C GLY A 115 -15.80 24.10 4.82
N SER A 116 -14.65 24.46 4.24
CA SER A 116 -14.58 25.01 2.87
C SER A 116 -14.17 23.97 1.81
N ALA A 117 -13.76 22.77 2.21
CA ALA A 117 -13.39 21.70 1.28
C ALA A 117 -14.63 20.92 0.80
N TRP A 118 -14.65 20.60 -0.50
CA TRP A 118 -15.67 19.74 -1.09
C TRP A 118 -15.12 18.37 -1.39
N PHE A 119 -15.88 17.33 -1.03
CA PHE A 119 -15.51 15.95 -1.27
C PHE A 119 -16.55 15.24 -2.14
N LYS A 120 -16.08 14.33 -2.99
CA LYS A 120 -16.89 13.40 -3.77
C LYS A 120 -16.67 11.99 -3.26
N VAL A 121 -17.75 11.21 -3.11
CA VAL A 121 -17.62 9.78 -2.83
C VAL A 121 -17.05 9.08 -4.07
N LEU A 122 -16.00 8.28 -3.89
CA LEU A 122 -15.40 7.49 -4.97
C LEU A 122 -15.96 6.06 -5.03
N GLY A 123 -16.48 5.55 -3.91
CA GLY A 123 -17.03 4.21 -3.78
C GLY A 123 -16.48 3.47 -2.57
N GLU A 124 -16.76 2.17 -2.52
CA GLU A 124 -16.29 1.28 -1.45
C GLU A 124 -14.76 1.17 -1.48
N ALA A 125 -14.14 1.38 -0.32
CA ALA A 125 -12.70 1.26 -0.15
C ALA A 125 -12.27 -0.20 -0.23
N PHE A 126 -11.20 -0.51 -0.97
CA PHE A 126 -10.44 -1.75 -0.73
C PHE A 126 -10.00 -1.81 0.74
N ARG A 127 -9.99 -2.99 1.35
CA ARG A 127 -9.48 -3.21 2.71
C ARG A 127 -8.25 -4.10 2.63
N HIS A 128 -7.34 -4.00 3.60
CA HIS A 128 -6.20 -4.92 3.69
C HIS A 128 -6.63 -6.40 3.68
N THR A 129 -7.80 -6.72 4.25
CA THR A 129 -8.41 -8.06 4.24
C THR A 129 -8.90 -8.54 2.86
N ASP A 130 -8.98 -7.65 1.87
CA ASP A 130 -9.28 -8.02 0.49
C ASP A 130 -8.02 -8.50 -0.26
N ILE A 131 -6.85 -8.44 0.39
CA ILE A 131 -5.56 -8.78 -0.20
C ILE A 131 -5.02 -10.02 0.49
N LYS A 132 -4.72 -11.03 -0.32
CA LYS A 132 -3.97 -12.21 0.10
C LYS A 132 -2.57 -12.12 -0.48
N ILE A 133 -1.57 -12.57 0.27
CA ILE A 133 -0.20 -12.71 -0.19
C ILE A 133 0.36 -14.09 0.11
N SER A 134 1.27 -14.57 -0.72
CA SER A 134 1.96 -15.84 -0.55
C SER A 134 3.30 -15.84 -1.29
N LEU A 135 4.22 -16.73 -0.89
CA LEU A 135 5.48 -16.97 -1.60
C LEU A 135 5.29 -17.90 -2.82
N THR A 136 4.10 -18.46 -3.02
CA THR A 136 3.77 -19.30 -4.18
C THR A 136 2.38 -18.98 -4.72
N GLN A 137 2.15 -19.25 -6.01
CA GLN A 137 0.82 -19.08 -6.63
C GLN A 137 -0.23 -19.98 -5.95
N ALA A 138 0.09 -21.25 -5.69
CA ALA A 138 -0.84 -22.19 -5.05
C ALA A 138 -1.19 -21.78 -3.61
N GLY A 139 -0.25 -21.18 -2.88
CA GLY A 139 -0.48 -20.71 -1.52
C GLY A 139 -1.50 -19.58 -1.41
N LEU A 140 -1.84 -18.88 -2.50
CA LEU A 140 -2.89 -17.86 -2.50
C LEU A 140 -4.29 -18.44 -2.23
N ASP A 141 -4.51 -19.71 -2.58
CA ASP A 141 -5.82 -20.35 -2.41
C ASP A 141 -6.13 -20.58 -0.93
N SER A 142 -5.11 -20.94 -0.14
CA SER A 142 -5.20 -21.13 1.31
C SER A 142 -4.90 -19.87 2.14
N ALA A 143 -4.31 -18.83 1.53
CA ALA A 143 -3.97 -17.60 2.25
C ALA A 143 -5.22 -16.89 2.80
N VAL A 144 -5.09 -16.32 3.99
CA VAL A 144 -6.12 -15.50 4.63
C VAL A 144 -5.86 -14.03 4.26
N GLY A 145 -6.94 -13.31 3.93
CA GLY A 145 -6.82 -11.91 3.53
C GLY A 145 -6.36 -11.03 4.69
N GLY A 146 -5.37 -10.17 4.45
CA GLY A 146 -4.79 -9.27 5.45
C GLY A 146 -3.65 -9.85 6.27
N GLU A 147 -3.43 -11.17 6.22
CA GLU A 147 -2.33 -11.81 6.94
C GLU A 147 -0.97 -11.52 6.30
N GLY A 148 0.06 -11.53 7.15
CA GLY A 148 1.45 -11.37 6.73
C GLY A 148 2.11 -12.68 6.28
N ILE A 149 3.25 -12.56 5.63
CA ILE A 149 4.16 -13.67 5.33
C ILE A 149 5.55 -13.37 5.88
N GLU A 150 6.19 -14.40 6.39
CA GLU A 150 7.59 -14.35 6.82
C GLU A 150 8.50 -14.48 5.59
N LEU A 151 9.49 -13.59 5.51
CA LEU A 151 10.47 -13.56 4.42
C LEU A 151 11.82 -14.14 4.81
N GLY A 152 12.06 -14.38 6.10
CA GLY A 152 13.35 -14.76 6.67
C GLY A 152 13.79 -13.79 7.77
N ASP A 153 14.84 -14.17 8.50
CA ASP A 153 15.51 -13.33 9.51
C ASP A 153 16.46 -12.29 8.89
N GLN A 154 16.96 -12.55 7.68
CA GLN A 154 17.78 -11.61 6.91
C GLN A 154 17.55 -11.76 5.41
N LEU A 155 17.54 -10.63 4.69
CA LEU A 155 17.47 -10.62 3.22
C LEU A 155 18.69 -9.93 2.62
N GLN A 156 19.40 -10.64 1.75
CA GLN A 156 20.49 -10.09 0.96
C GLN A 156 19.95 -9.37 -0.27
N GLY A 157 20.39 -8.14 -0.50
CA GLY A 157 20.11 -7.41 -1.73
C GLY A 157 20.74 -8.07 -2.97
N GLY A 158 20.35 -7.62 -4.16
CA GLY A 158 20.66 -8.29 -5.43
C GLY A 158 19.83 -9.56 -5.69
N ARG A 159 18.99 -9.98 -4.73
CA ARG A 159 18.06 -11.10 -4.85
C ARG A 159 16.62 -10.63 -4.69
N ALA A 160 15.80 -10.96 -5.68
CA ALA A 160 14.37 -10.68 -5.65
C ALA A 160 13.60 -11.87 -5.07
N ILE A 161 12.65 -11.60 -4.17
CA ILE A 161 11.70 -12.57 -3.63
C ILE A 161 10.36 -12.39 -4.35
N PRO A 162 9.82 -13.40 -5.04
CA PRO A 162 8.50 -13.30 -5.64
C PRO A 162 7.42 -13.30 -4.54
N ILE A 163 6.57 -12.28 -4.59
CA ILE A 163 5.39 -12.11 -3.74
C ILE A 163 4.17 -12.25 -4.64
N TYR A 164 3.49 -13.37 -4.52
CA TYR A 164 2.22 -13.61 -5.19
C TYR A 164 1.14 -12.89 -4.40
N MET A 165 0.36 -12.04 -5.05
CA MET A 165 -0.67 -11.23 -4.45
C MET A 165 -1.99 -11.46 -5.18
N ARG A 166 -3.03 -11.79 -4.43
CA ARG A 166 -4.41 -11.85 -4.92
C ARG A 166 -5.22 -10.75 -4.28
N VAL A 167 -5.88 -9.98 -5.12
CA VAL A 167 -6.85 -8.98 -4.73
C VAL A 167 -8.24 -9.53 -5.01
N VAL A 168 -9.08 -9.59 -3.99
CA VAL A 168 -10.46 -10.09 -4.11
C VAL A 168 -11.41 -8.90 -4.07
N ASN A 169 -12.11 -8.65 -5.17
CA ASN A 169 -13.30 -7.79 -5.12
C ASN A 169 -14.55 -8.63 -4.89
N LYS A 170 -15.21 -8.40 -3.76
CA LYS A 170 -16.48 -9.06 -3.39
C LYS A 170 -17.71 -8.21 -3.72
N SER A 171 -17.52 -6.96 -4.14
CA SER A 171 -18.61 -6.03 -4.44
C SER A 171 -18.87 -5.95 -5.94
N TYR A 172 -20.14 -5.82 -6.32
CA TYR A 172 -20.52 -5.51 -7.69
C TYR A 172 -20.30 -4.04 -8.05
N SER A 173 -20.06 -3.19 -7.05
CA SER A 173 -19.76 -1.77 -7.23
C SER A 173 -18.37 -1.57 -7.85
N LEU A 174 -18.21 -0.48 -8.61
CA LEU A 174 -16.90 -0.02 -9.04
C LEU A 174 -16.06 0.34 -7.80
N ARG A 175 -14.91 -0.30 -7.66
CA ARG A 175 -13.91 0.02 -6.63
C ARG A 175 -12.61 0.45 -7.31
N ASN A 176 -12.07 1.58 -6.87
CA ASN A 176 -10.88 2.18 -7.43
C ASN A 176 -9.96 2.70 -6.32
N ASP A 177 -8.66 2.69 -6.56
CA ASP A 177 -7.62 3.02 -5.59
C ASP A 177 -6.66 4.15 -6.02
N PHE A 178 -7.09 5.05 -6.90
CA PHE A 178 -6.35 6.11 -7.59
C PHE A 178 -5.11 6.75 -6.91
N THR A 179 -5.03 6.87 -5.59
CA THR A 179 -3.89 7.51 -4.90
C THR A 179 -3.57 6.94 -3.50
N ASP A 180 -3.77 5.62 -3.25
CA ASP A 180 -3.47 4.85 -2.00
C ASP A 180 -4.69 4.38 -1.18
N ALA A 181 -5.66 3.70 -1.82
CA ALA A 181 -6.73 3.03 -1.06
C ALA A 181 -6.38 1.57 -0.70
N CYS A 182 -5.82 1.37 0.51
CA CYS A 182 -5.55 0.09 1.19
C CYS A 182 -4.67 -0.92 0.45
N ARG A 183 -3.57 -0.49 -0.17
CA ARG A 183 -2.66 -1.41 -0.89
C ARG A 183 -1.20 -1.11 -0.66
N GLY A 184 -0.83 -0.81 0.57
CA GLY A 184 0.55 -0.99 0.96
C GLY A 184 0.79 -2.46 1.23
N LEU A 185 1.91 -3.01 0.79
CA LEU A 185 2.57 -4.01 1.61
C LEU A 185 3.63 -3.27 2.41
N ALA A 186 3.67 -3.49 3.70
CA ALA A 186 4.70 -2.94 4.56
C ALA A 186 5.37 -4.07 5.31
N THR A 187 6.66 -3.92 5.54
CA THR A 187 7.37 -4.74 6.51
C THR A 187 7.00 -4.31 7.92
N ASN A 188 7.27 -5.18 8.88
CA ASN A 188 7.55 -4.76 10.25
C ASN A 188 8.79 -3.82 10.31
N SER A 189 9.13 -3.34 11.50
CA SER A 189 10.31 -2.49 11.69
C SER A 189 11.59 -3.23 11.28
N THR A 190 12.31 -2.67 10.32
CA THR A 190 13.50 -3.28 9.72
C THR A 190 14.62 -2.27 9.55
N ILE A 191 15.85 -2.74 9.70
CA ILE A 191 17.06 -1.97 9.44
C ILE A 191 17.75 -2.47 8.16
N THR A 192 18.21 -1.52 7.33
CA THR A 192 19.06 -1.81 6.17
C THR A 192 20.48 -1.36 6.42
N THR A 193 21.39 -2.33 6.51
CA THR A 193 22.84 -2.10 6.60
C THR A 193 23.49 -2.24 5.22
N THR A 194 24.63 -1.58 5.03
CA THR A 194 25.44 -1.70 3.82
C THR A 194 26.78 -2.27 4.22
N THR A 195 27.18 -3.37 3.62
CA THR A 195 28.50 -3.95 3.88
C THR A 195 29.52 -3.14 3.08
N ASN A 196 30.40 -2.39 3.76
CA ASN A 196 31.44 -1.62 3.08
C ASN A 196 32.34 -2.57 2.28
N VAL A 197 32.37 -2.43 0.96
CA VAL A 197 33.29 -3.16 0.07
C VAL A 197 34.67 -2.48 -0.02
N TYR A 198 34.97 -1.56 0.90
CA TYR A 198 36.25 -0.85 0.98
C TYR A 198 36.79 -0.93 2.42
N ALA A 199 37.16 -2.13 2.84
CA ALA A 199 38.09 -2.32 3.94
C ALA A 199 39.28 -3.09 3.34
N ASP A 200 40.19 -2.35 2.72
CA ASP A 200 41.61 -2.63 2.53
C ASP A 200 42.33 -1.29 2.37
#